data_AF-A0A933NXT0-F1
#
_entry.id   AF-A0A933NXT0-F1
#
_cell.length_a   1.000
_cell.length_b   1.000
_cell.length_c   1.000
_cell.angle_alpha   90.00
_cell.angle_beta   90.00
_cell.angle_gamma   90.00
#
_symmetry.space_group_name_H-M   'P 1'
#
loop_
_entity.id
_entity.type
_entity.pdbx_description
1 polymer ?
#
loop_
_entity_poly.entity_id
_entity_poly.type
_entity_poly.pdbx_seq_one_letter_code
_entity_poly.pdbx_strand_id
1 'polypeptide(L)' 'MASKLPDFDQWIDAMAAIVRLELAPEYRAGVKANLKTAAKMAALLDKTPLKDHAEAAPVYRV' A
#
# COMPACT_ATOMS: atom_id res chain seq x y z
N MET A 1 -14.06 -1.03 -6.43
CA MET A 1 -14.69 -1.98 -5.48
C MET A 1 -13.91 -1.88 -4.18
N ALA A 2 -14.57 -1.72 -3.02
CA ALA A 2 -13.86 -1.74 -1.75
C ALA A 2 -13.36 -3.17 -1.50
N SER A 3 -12.10 -3.44 -1.84
CA SER A 3 -11.50 -4.74 -1.57
C SER A 3 -11.40 -4.95 -0.06
N LYS A 4 -11.71 -6.16 0.42
CA LYS A 4 -11.47 -6.51 1.82
C LYS A 4 -9.97 -6.34 2.09
N LEU A 5 -9.63 -5.60 3.14
CA LEU A 5 -8.23 -5.42 3.51
C LEU A 5 -7.56 -6.78 3.73
N PRO A 6 -6.30 -6.96 3.29
CA PRO A 6 -5.59 -8.20 3.48
C PRO A 6 -5.29 -8.43 4.96
N ASP A 7 -4.98 -9.68 5.30
CA ASP A 7 -4.29 -9.96 6.55
C ASP A 7 -2.88 -9.37 6.47
N PHE A 8 -2.62 -8.34 7.27
CA PHE A 8 -1.36 -7.63 7.22
C PHE A 8 -0.16 -8.46 7.68
N ASP A 9 -0.34 -9.50 8.50
CA ASP A 9 0.80 -10.34 8.87
C ASP A 9 1.25 -11.18 7.67
N GLN A 10 0.31 -11.81 6.99
CA GLN A 10 0.58 -12.57 5.76
C GLN A 10 1.10 -11.66 4.64
N TRP A 11 0.57 -10.44 4.53
CA TRP A 11 1.03 -9.45 3.58
C TRP A 11 2.49 -9.03 3.84
N ILE A 12 2.84 -8.78 5.10
CA ILE A 12 4.22 -8.45 5.49
C ILE A 12 5.16 -9.59 5.08
N ASP A 13 4.80 -10.84 5.37
CA ASP A 13 5.64 -12.00 5.05
C ASP A 13 5.86 -12.15 3.53
N ALA A 14 4.79 -12.03 2.74
CA ALA A 14 4.86 -12.12 1.29
C ALA A 14 5.68 -10.96 0.68
N MET A 15 5.42 -9.73 1.11
CA MET A 15 6.04 -8.55 0.50
C MET A 15 7.49 -8.37 0.92
N ALA A 16 7.85 -8.68 2.17
CA ALA A 16 9.23 -8.59 2.65
C ALA A 16 10.18 -9.42 1.77
N ALA A 17 9.76 -10.62 1.36
CA ALA A 17 10.54 -11.45 0.43
C ALA A 17 10.67 -10.81 -0.96
N ILE A 18 9.58 -10.26 -1.50
CA ILE A 18 9.57 -9.63 -2.84
C ILE A 18 10.48 -8.41 -2.89
N VAL A 19 10.39 -7.53 -1.89
CA VAL A 19 11.19 -6.30 -1.83
C VAL A 19 12.57 -6.50 -1.20
N ARG A 20 12.90 -7.74 -0.82
CA ARG A 20 14.17 -8.11 -0.17
C ARG A 20 14.46 -7.26 1.07
N LEU A 21 13.44 -7.05 1.90
CA LEU A 21 13.53 -6.31 3.14
C LEU A 21 13.60 -7.28 4.32
N GLU A 22 14.74 -7.29 5.00
CA GLU A 22 14.87 -7.99 6.27
C GLU A 22 14.11 -7.23 7.37
N LEU A 23 13.14 -7.91 8.01
CA LEU A 23 12.33 -7.31 9.06
C LEU A 23 12.62 -7.99 10.39
N ALA A 24 13.34 -7.27 11.26
CA ALA A 24 13.56 -7.73 12.63
C ALA A 24 12.20 -7.87 13.38
N PRO A 25 12.02 -8.90 14.24
CA PRO A 25 10.74 -9.18 14.88
C PRO A 25 10.15 -8.00 15.67
N GLU A 26 10.99 -7.20 16.32
CA GLU A 26 10.62 -6.01 17.09
C GLU A 26 9.91 -4.94 16.25
N TYR A 27 10.18 -4.86 14.95
CA TYR A 27 9.57 -3.86 14.06
C TYR A 27 8.22 -4.28 13.50
N ARG A 28 7.86 -5.57 13.60
CA ARG A 28 6.64 -6.11 12.97
C ARG A 28 5.37 -5.38 13.40
N ALA A 29 5.22 -5.12 14.70
CA ALA A 29 4.05 -4.43 15.23
C ALA A 29 3.93 -3.00 14.66
N GLY A 30 5.04 -2.28 14.55
CA GLY A 30 5.09 -0.94 13.97
C GLY A 30 4.76 -0.93 12.48
N VAL A 31 5.35 -1.86 11.70
CA VAL A 31 5.04 -2.00 10.27
C VAL A 31 3.56 -2.30 10.05
N LYS A 32 2.99 -3.23 10.83
CA LYS A 32 1.56 -3.56 10.75
C LYS A 32 0.66 -2.36 11.06
N ALA A 33 1.02 -1.56 12.07
CA ALA A 33 0.27 -0.35 12.42
C ALA A 33 0.32 0.70 11.28
N ASN A 34 1.49 0.89 10.68
CA ASN A 34 1.67 1.83 9.58
C ASN A 34 0.93 1.38 8.31
N LEU A 35 0.94 0.08 7.99
CA LEU A 35 0.16 -0.48 6.88
C LEU A 35 -1.34 -0.27 7.07
N LYS A 36 -1.86 -0.44 8.29
CA LYS A 36 -3.27 -0.13 8.60
C LYS A 36 -3.60 1.34 8.36
N THR A 37 -2.71 2.26 8.76
CA THR A 37 -2.90 3.69 8.53
C THR A 37 -2.84 4.02 7.03
N ALA A 38 -1.86 3.49 6.30
CA ALA A 38 -1.76 3.66 4.85
C ALA A 38 -3.01 3.16 4.13
N ALA A 39 -3.56 2.01 4.53
CA ALA A 39 -4.79 1.47 3.96
C ALA A 39 -6.01 2.39 4.18
N LYS A 40 -6.09 3.05 5.34
CA LYS A 40 -7.14 4.07 5.58
C LYS A 40 -7.00 5.26 4.63
N MET A 41 -5.77 5.71 4.38
CA MET A 41 -5.50 6.82 3.45
C MET A 41 -5.81 6.43 2.00
N ALA A 42 -5.42 5.22 1.58
CA ALA A 42 -5.76 4.68 0.26
C ALA A 42 -7.29 4.61 0.06
N ALA A 43 -8.04 4.18 1.07
CA ALA A 43 -9.50 4.14 1.02
C ALA A 43 -10.17 5.53 0.89
N LEU A 44 -9.47 6.62 1.22
CA LEU A 44 -9.96 7.98 0.92
C LEU A 44 -9.80 8.30 -0.58
N LEU A 45 -8.69 7.89 -1.18
CA LEU A 45 -8.38 8.12 -2.59
C LEU A 45 -9.24 7.25 -3.53
N ASP A 46 -9.54 6.00 -3.14
CA ASP A 46 -10.40 5.08 -3.92
C ASP A 46 -11.81 5.64 -4.17
N LYS A 47 -12.25 6.62 -3.38
CA LYS A 47 -13.56 7.27 -3.55
C LYS A 47 -13.55 8.32 -4.65
N THR A 48 -12.38 8.78 -5.08
CA THR A 48 -12.24 9.76 -6.15
C THR A 48 -12.20 9.04 -7.50
N PRO A 49 -13.20 9.24 -8.39
CA PRO A 49 -13.18 8.59 -9.69
C PRO A 49 -12.02 9.12 -10.54
N LEU A 50 -11.21 8.19 -11.06
CA LEU A 50 -10.19 8.50 -12.05
C LEU A 50 -10.79 8.36 -13.45
N LYS A 51 -10.58 9.37 -14.30
CA LYS A 51 -10.94 9.30 -15.72
C LYS A 51 -9.90 8.45 -16.45
N ASP A 52 -10.29 7.73 -17.49
CA ASP A 52 -9.36 6.90 -18.27
C ASP A 52 -8.21 7.71 -18.89
N HIS A 53 -8.45 8.98 -19.20
CA HIS A 53 -7.45 9.92 -19.70
C HIS A 53 -6.81 10.78 -18.61
N ALA A 54 -6.94 10.40 -17.34
CA ALA A 54 -6.21 11.06 -16.26
C ALA A 54 -4.73 10.72 -16.38
N GLU A 55 -3.91 11.74 -16.62
CA GLU A 55 -2.46 11.59 -16.67
C GLU A 55 -1.86 11.64 -15.25
N ALA A 56 -0.72 10.96 -15.06
CA ALA A 56 0.07 11.10 -13.85
C ALA A 56 0.60 12.55 -13.73
N ALA A 57 0.74 13.05 -12.50
CA ALA A 57 1.22 14.42 -12.28
C ALA A 57 2.57 14.72 -12.97
N PRO A 58 3.60 13.86 -12.87
CA PRO A 58 4.77 13.97 -13.74
C PRO A 58 4.53 13.26 -15.07
N VAL A 59 4.75 13.97 -16.18
CA VAL A 59 4.74 13.42 -17.55
C VAL A 59 6.08 13.72 -18.19
N TYR A 60 6.77 12.68 -18.66
CA TYR A 60 8.02 12.84 -19.43
C TYR A 60 7.70 13.51 -20.78
N ARG A 61 8.47 14.55 -21.13
CA ARG A 61 8.41 15.21 -22.44
C ARG A 61 9.82 15.19 -23.03
N VAL A 62 9.91 14.75 -24.29
CA VAL A 62 11.13 14.77 -25.11
C VAL A 62 11.39 16.14 -25.69
#